data_AF-A0A835VB55-F1
#
_entry.id   AF-A0A835VB55-F1
#
_cell.length_a   1.000
_cell.length_b   1.000
_cell.length_c   1.000
_cell.angle_alpha   90.00
_cell.angle_beta   90.00
_cell.angle_gamma   90.00
#
_symmetry.space_group_name_H-M   'P 1'
#
loop_
_entity.id
_entity.type
_entity.pdbx_description
1 polymer ?
#
loop_
_entity_poly.entity_id
_entity_poly.type
_entity_poly.pdbx_seq_one_letter_code
_entity_poly.pdbx_strand_id
1 'polypeptide(L)'
;MDRLVKVEVAEVELHYEPLERCSAAIKVSSLIHTMPVAVQFTTTRPGLFSFSPAAVALLTPLSSTVIRIVLPPTQAPPLDSPPDVLFVRSALAPTLHRADNAALIRFFARPTLPIFRDASLPIQLLGPHVLRHLILSRSGENGRRSSSLLTRVIGSCSRAELSEALHLAAAAGANLSALIEAGADPDYCSTDGKSAISVAASVGNIDAVKTLISAGATDRPFHEAASANRTDLIELLAGSGSGCYWGKISDPRGRTPVHAAAKSGAIDALLMSLSSAAAGDPDLADIQGWTPLHCAAAGGHLQAAEVIIRSSAFDPRRALTKGGRGRSRRTPLDIATEKGHFLLYDLLRPGGHVIKAARSARGELCFRSMESTEERDQNGWTALHVAAFKGRLEAVRQLVEGGAEVEVVDDDGYTPLRCAVEAGHAEVAIWLNGYGDLRGRMKGLLHGDEDNGDGEDGCGSCGPAPRWETCAAVVPTALCRNEDDNVSMEA
;
A
#
# COMPACT_ATOMS: atom_id res chain seq x y z
N MET A 1 66.24 8.56 -16.20
CA MET A 1 65.43 7.57 -15.45
C MET A 1 64.14 8.28 -15.11
N ASP A 2 63.02 7.75 -15.60
CA ASP A 2 61.74 8.45 -15.48
C ASP A 2 60.98 8.06 -14.20
N ARG A 3 61.44 6.99 -13.54
CA ARG A 3 60.90 6.45 -12.28
C ARG A 3 62.04 5.91 -11.41
N LEU A 4 61.98 6.15 -10.11
CA LEU A 4 62.88 5.57 -9.10
C LEU A 4 62.27 4.32 -8.43
N VAL A 5 60.96 4.16 -8.57
CA VAL A 5 60.19 3.15 -7.86
C VAL A 5 59.19 2.48 -8.80
N LYS A 6 58.95 1.19 -8.59
CA LYS A 6 57.92 0.41 -9.28
C LYS A 6 56.81 0.05 -8.30
N VAL A 7 55.57 0.25 -8.73
CA VAL A 7 54.36 -0.18 -8.01
C VAL A 7 53.83 -1.45 -8.68
N GLU A 8 53.41 -2.43 -7.88
CA GLU A 8 52.97 -3.74 -8.41
C GLU A 8 51.53 -3.73 -8.97
N VAL A 9 50.72 -2.74 -8.62
CA VAL A 9 49.31 -2.64 -9.01
C VAL A 9 49.08 -1.42 -9.90
N ALA A 10 48.18 -1.54 -10.88
CA ALA A 10 47.79 -0.45 -11.78
C ALA A 10 46.68 0.44 -11.20
N GLU A 11 45.88 -0.09 -10.28
CA GLU A 11 44.77 0.59 -9.62
C GLU A 11 44.58 0.11 -8.18
N VAL A 12 43.84 0.87 -7.38
CA VAL A 12 43.59 0.57 -5.98
C VAL A 12 42.12 0.21 -5.80
N GLU A 13 41.84 -1.04 -5.48
CA GLU A 13 40.48 -1.55 -5.25
C GLU A 13 40.19 -1.62 -3.75
N LEU A 14 39.12 -0.94 -3.31
CA LEU A 14 38.66 -0.95 -1.93
C LEU A 14 37.23 -1.51 -1.90
N HIS A 15 37.06 -2.67 -1.27
CA HIS A 15 35.74 -3.21 -0.97
C HIS A 15 35.09 -2.37 0.14
N TYR A 16 34.01 -1.66 -0.23
CA TYR A 16 33.33 -0.72 0.65
C TYR A 16 32.22 -1.40 1.45
N GLU A 17 32.32 -1.26 2.77
CA GLU A 17 31.30 -1.67 3.72
C GLU A 17 30.91 -0.47 4.60
N PRO A 18 29.60 -0.19 4.77
CA PRO A 18 29.13 0.92 5.58
C PRO A 18 29.61 0.79 7.01
N LEU A 19 30.07 1.90 7.59
CA LEU A 19 30.54 1.96 9.00
C LEU A 19 31.75 1.07 9.33
N GLU A 20 32.38 0.44 8.34
CA GLU A 20 33.58 -0.37 8.51
C GLU A 20 34.83 0.29 7.92
N ARG A 21 36.01 -0.18 8.32
CA ARG A 21 37.29 0.31 7.81
C ARG A 21 37.73 -0.52 6.60
N CYS A 22 37.71 0.09 5.43
CA CYS A 22 38.15 -0.56 4.20
C CYS A 22 39.64 -0.31 3.98
N SER A 23 40.42 -1.32 3.59
CA SER A 23 41.86 -1.13 3.31
C SER A 23 42.36 -1.95 2.13
N ALA A 24 43.30 -1.39 1.38
CA ALA A 24 43.99 -2.06 0.28
C ALA A 24 45.49 -1.97 0.49
N ALA A 25 46.19 -3.08 0.25
CA ALA A 25 47.64 -3.15 0.36
C ALA A 25 48.31 -2.91 -1.00
N ILE A 26 49.33 -2.09 -1.02
CA ILE A 26 50.07 -1.71 -2.23
C ILE A 26 51.54 -1.96 -1.96
N LYS A 27 52.16 -2.78 -2.83
CA LYS A 27 53.59 -3.08 -2.75
C LYS A 27 54.37 -2.19 -3.71
N VAL A 28 55.44 -1.62 -3.16
CA VAL A 28 56.25 -0.59 -3.77
C VAL A 28 57.72 -0.97 -3.64
N SER A 29 58.41 -1.14 -4.76
CA SER A 29 59.78 -1.64 -4.84
C SER A 29 60.74 -0.60 -5.41
N SER A 30 61.90 -0.42 -4.78
CA SER A 30 62.95 0.46 -5.30
C SER A 30 63.57 -0.12 -6.56
N LEU A 31 63.74 0.72 -7.59
CA LEU A 31 64.52 0.39 -8.79
C LEU A 31 66.00 0.78 -8.64
N ILE A 32 66.35 1.48 -7.57
CA ILE A 32 67.70 1.99 -7.31
C ILE A 32 68.47 0.99 -6.43
N HIS A 33 69.68 0.65 -6.87
CA HIS A 33 70.56 -0.33 -6.21
C HIS A 33 71.73 0.30 -5.44
N THR A 34 71.98 1.60 -5.61
CA THR A 34 73.13 2.30 -5.01
C THR A 34 72.77 3.20 -3.83
N MET A 35 71.53 3.70 -3.77
CA MET A 35 71.12 4.74 -2.82
C MET A 35 69.70 4.48 -2.29
N PRO A 36 69.39 4.90 -1.05
CA PRO A 36 68.03 4.82 -0.53
C PRO A 36 67.11 5.84 -1.22
N VAL A 37 65.85 5.45 -1.36
CA VAL A 37 64.79 6.23 -2.03
C VAL A 37 63.71 6.56 -1.03
N ALA A 38 63.45 7.84 -0.80
CA ALA A 38 62.29 8.27 -0.03
C ALA A 38 61.05 8.23 -0.93
N VAL A 39 59.93 7.76 -0.40
CA VAL A 39 58.63 7.67 -1.10
C VAL A 39 57.57 8.38 -0.28
N GLN A 40 56.72 9.16 -0.95
CA GLN A 40 55.56 9.85 -0.40
C GLN A 40 54.29 9.43 -1.14
N PHE A 41 53.25 9.18 -0.37
CA PHE A 41 51.92 8.82 -0.84
C PHE A 41 50.95 9.97 -0.55
N THR A 42 50.21 10.42 -1.58
CA THR A 42 49.21 11.48 -1.44
C THR A 42 47.98 11.13 -2.26
N THR A 43 46.78 11.40 -1.75
CA THR A 43 45.53 11.27 -2.52
C THR A 43 45.04 12.62 -3.02
N THR A 44 44.08 12.60 -3.95
CA THR A 44 43.28 13.77 -4.36
C THR A 44 42.57 14.44 -3.19
N ARG A 45 42.01 13.63 -2.27
CA ARG A 45 41.34 14.08 -1.03
C ARG A 45 42.07 13.55 0.20
N PRO A 46 43.08 14.28 0.72
CA PRO A 46 43.93 13.79 1.82
C PRO A 46 43.20 13.64 3.16
N GLY A 47 42.04 14.29 3.34
CA GLY A 47 41.22 14.13 4.55
C GLY A 47 40.37 12.86 4.56
N LEU A 48 40.15 12.23 3.39
CA LEU A 48 39.29 11.07 3.27
C LEU A 48 40.03 9.75 3.48
N PHE A 49 41.30 9.67 3.08
CA PHE A 49 42.09 8.45 3.16
C PHE A 49 43.23 8.60 4.15
N SER A 50 43.49 7.53 4.90
CA SER A 50 44.63 7.41 5.81
C SER A 50 45.58 6.33 5.32
N PHE A 51 46.84 6.37 5.79
CA PHE A 51 47.88 5.45 5.38
C PHE A 51 48.48 4.75 6.60
N SER A 52 48.66 3.43 6.49
CA SER A 52 49.30 2.60 7.53
C SER A 52 50.49 1.83 6.93
N PRO A 53 51.69 1.88 7.53
CA PRO A 53 52.03 2.53 8.82
C PRO A 53 52.18 4.06 8.75
N ALA A 54 52.51 4.62 7.58
CA ALA A 54 52.59 6.08 7.36
C ALA A 54 52.50 6.42 5.88
N ALA A 55 52.16 7.68 5.56
CA ALA A 55 52.11 8.20 4.18
C ALA A 55 53.50 8.43 3.55
N VAL A 56 54.58 8.10 4.26
CA VAL A 56 55.96 8.23 3.82
C VAL A 56 56.74 6.97 4.19
N ALA A 57 57.70 6.59 3.36
CA ALA A 57 58.57 5.45 3.60
C ALA A 57 59.98 5.71 3.05
N LEU A 58 60.99 5.11 3.69
CA LEU A 58 62.36 5.09 3.18
C LEU A 58 62.67 3.68 2.70
N LEU A 59 62.91 3.53 1.41
CA LEU A 59 63.32 2.28 0.79
C LEU A 59 64.84 2.21 0.75
N THR A 60 65.42 1.18 1.37
CA THR A 60 66.83 0.83 1.15
C THR A 60 67.02 0.27 -0.26
N PRO A 61 68.26 0.26 -0.80
CA PRO A 61 68.51 -0.25 -2.14
C PRO A 61 67.96 -1.67 -2.35
N LEU A 62 67.28 -1.89 -3.48
CA LEU A 62 66.63 -3.17 -3.84
C LEU A 62 65.59 -3.69 -2.83
N SER A 63 65.09 -2.84 -1.92
CA SER A 63 64.02 -3.22 -0.98
C SER A 63 62.63 -2.91 -1.50
N SER A 64 61.64 -3.55 -0.87
CA SER A 64 60.22 -3.27 -1.10
C SER A 64 59.51 -2.99 0.21
N THR A 65 58.51 -2.11 0.16
CA THR A 65 57.62 -1.78 1.27
C THR A 65 56.17 -2.03 0.87
N VAL A 66 55.35 -2.43 1.84
CA VAL A 66 53.90 -2.57 1.66
C VAL A 66 53.24 -1.46 2.48
N ILE A 67 52.45 -0.64 1.81
CA ILE A 67 51.62 0.38 2.45
C ILE A 67 50.15 -0.01 2.32
N ARG A 68 49.38 0.29 3.36
CA ARG A 68 47.92 0.13 3.33
C ARG A 68 47.28 1.49 3.24
N ILE A 69 46.48 1.71 2.19
CA ILE A 69 45.54 2.83 2.14
C ILE A 69 44.26 2.39 2.86
N VAL A 70 43.75 3.24 3.74
CA VAL A 70 42.62 2.95 4.62
C VAL A 70 41.57 4.04 4.46
N LEU A 71 40.37 3.65 4.07
CA LEU A 71 39.18 4.49 4.13
C LEU A 71 38.55 4.33 5.53
N PRO A 72 38.40 5.41 6.30
CA PRO A 72 37.71 5.38 7.59
C PRO A 72 36.21 5.11 7.38
N PRO A 73 35.50 4.68 8.44
CA PRO A 73 34.08 4.32 8.32
C PRO A 73 33.24 5.52 7.90
N THR A 74 32.56 5.39 6.76
CA THR A 74 31.58 6.37 6.26
C THR A 74 30.21 5.73 6.14
N GLN A 75 29.14 6.52 6.25
CA GLN A 75 27.76 6.05 6.09
C GLN A 75 27.36 5.83 4.62
N ALA A 76 27.93 6.61 3.71
CA ALA A 76 27.72 6.51 2.28
C ALA A 76 29.06 6.36 1.55
N PRO A 77 29.08 5.67 0.39
CA PRO A 77 30.30 5.55 -0.40
C PRO A 77 30.67 6.94 -0.95
N PRO A 78 31.87 7.46 -0.68
CA PRO A 78 32.29 8.80 -1.11
C PRO A 78 32.68 8.81 -2.59
N LEU A 79 31.71 8.52 -3.46
CA LEU A 79 31.89 8.50 -4.91
C LEU A 79 31.94 9.93 -5.44
N ASP A 80 33.04 10.28 -6.11
CA ASP A 80 33.20 11.56 -6.81
C ASP A 80 33.51 11.32 -8.30
N SER A 81 33.18 12.29 -9.14
CA SER A 81 33.57 12.33 -10.55
C SER A 81 34.42 13.58 -10.80
N PRO A 82 35.73 13.45 -11.09
CA PRO A 82 36.49 12.22 -11.38
C PRO A 82 36.81 11.35 -10.13
N PRO A 83 37.12 10.05 -10.32
CA PRO A 83 37.48 9.16 -9.21
C PRO A 83 38.75 9.65 -8.51
N ASP A 84 38.86 9.34 -7.21
CA ASP A 84 40.05 9.68 -6.45
C ASP A 84 41.29 8.97 -6.99
N VAL A 85 42.45 9.62 -6.87
CA VAL A 85 43.72 9.09 -7.38
C VAL A 85 44.75 9.09 -6.26
N LEU A 86 45.45 7.96 -6.12
CA LEU A 86 46.65 7.83 -5.31
C LEU A 86 47.88 8.18 -6.15
N PHE A 87 48.61 9.20 -5.72
CA PHE A 87 49.89 9.59 -6.29
C PHE A 87 51.03 9.00 -5.47
N VAL A 88 51.94 8.31 -6.16
CA VAL A 88 53.21 7.82 -5.60
C VAL A 88 54.32 8.71 -6.11
N ARG A 89 55.00 9.38 -5.19
CA ARG A 89 56.11 10.29 -5.47
C ARG A 89 57.37 9.78 -4.81
N SER A 90 58.51 9.93 -5.44
CA SER A 90 59.79 9.53 -4.86
C SER A 90 60.89 10.54 -5.08
N ALA A 91 61.93 10.45 -4.25
CA ALA A 91 63.13 11.25 -4.37
C ALA A 91 64.33 10.47 -3.82
N LEU A 92 65.51 10.66 -4.42
CA LEU A 92 66.76 10.09 -3.93
C LEU A 92 67.11 10.72 -2.58
N ALA A 93 67.44 9.88 -1.59
CA ALA A 93 67.67 10.31 -0.22
C ALA A 93 69.08 9.92 0.29
N PRO A 94 70.18 10.30 -0.39
CA PRO A 94 71.55 9.87 -0.08
C PRO A 94 71.93 9.97 1.40
N THR A 95 71.46 11.02 2.05
CA THR A 95 71.85 11.42 3.40
C THR A 95 70.98 10.79 4.49
N LEU A 96 69.93 10.05 4.11
CA LEU A 96 68.98 9.44 5.03
C LEU A 96 69.21 7.92 5.05
N HIS A 97 69.94 7.45 6.06
CA HIS A 97 70.16 6.01 6.31
C HIS A 97 69.16 5.43 7.32
N ARG A 98 68.64 6.27 8.24
CA ARG A 98 67.50 6.01 9.12
C ARG A 98 66.73 7.32 9.28
N ALA A 99 65.43 7.28 9.03
CA ALA A 99 64.60 8.48 9.05
C ALA A 99 63.25 8.17 9.68
N ASP A 100 62.89 8.94 10.71
CA ASP A 100 61.55 8.91 11.26
C ASP A 100 60.57 9.57 10.28
N ASN A 101 59.29 9.25 10.41
CA ASN A 101 58.24 9.78 9.53
C ASN A 101 58.25 11.32 9.48
N ALA A 102 58.51 12.00 10.59
CA ALA A 102 58.61 13.45 10.66
C ALA A 102 59.79 14.01 9.83
N ALA A 103 60.92 13.29 9.80
CA ALA A 103 62.09 13.67 9.01
C ALA A 103 61.82 13.52 7.51
N LEU A 104 61.14 12.44 7.10
CA LEU A 104 60.73 12.22 5.72
C LEU A 104 59.71 13.26 5.25
N ILE A 105 58.73 13.63 6.09
CA ILE A 105 57.77 14.70 5.76
C ILE A 105 58.50 16.02 5.53
N ARG A 106 59.44 16.39 6.41
CA ARG A 106 60.28 17.60 6.24
C ARG A 106 61.17 17.54 5.00
N PHE A 107 61.63 16.35 4.62
CA PHE A 107 62.41 16.14 3.41
C PHE A 107 61.59 16.47 2.16
N PHE A 108 60.36 15.96 2.06
CA PHE A 108 59.45 16.25 0.94
C PHE A 108 58.90 17.69 0.92
N ALA A 109 58.98 18.42 2.03
CA ALA A 109 58.60 19.83 2.09
C ALA A 109 59.64 20.80 1.49
N ARG A 110 60.83 20.30 1.09
CA ARG A 110 61.90 21.15 0.55
C ARG A 110 61.57 21.58 -0.90
N PRO A 111 61.58 22.89 -1.21
CA PRO A 111 61.17 23.40 -2.52
C PRO A 111 62.12 23.02 -3.66
N THR A 112 63.40 22.74 -3.36
CA THR A 112 64.44 22.42 -4.35
C THR A 112 64.65 20.91 -4.55
N LEU A 113 63.82 20.07 -3.92
CA LEU A 113 63.97 18.62 -4.02
C LEU A 113 63.47 18.12 -5.38
N PRO A 114 64.27 17.39 -6.17
CA PRO A 114 63.79 16.75 -7.39
C PRO A 114 62.85 15.59 -7.03
N ILE A 115 61.55 15.79 -7.26
CA ILE A 115 60.49 14.80 -6.99
C ILE A 115 60.09 14.12 -8.29
N PHE A 116 60.16 12.78 -8.30
CA PHE A 116 59.68 11.93 -9.38
C PHE A 116 58.22 11.55 -9.13
N ARG A 117 57.41 11.52 -10.20
CA ARG A 117 56.01 11.07 -10.17
C ARG A 117 55.94 9.65 -10.73
N ASP A 118 56.23 8.67 -9.89
CA ASP A 118 56.41 7.29 -10.35
C ASP A 118 55.11 6.61 -10.78
N ALA A 119 54.00 6.90 -10.10
CA ALA A 119 52.70 6.32 -10.42
C ALA A 119 51.51 7.22 -10.02
N SER A 120 50.43 7.09 -10.79
CA SER A 120 49.10 7.65 -10.51
C SER A 120 48.07 6.53 -10.63
N LEU A 121 47.55 6.06 -9.50
CA LEU A 121 46.67 4.90 -9.41
C LEU A 121 45.25 5.36 -9.09
N PRO A 122 44.24 5.11 -9.95
CA PRO A 122 42.87 5.42 -9.61
C PRO A 122 42.40 4.55 -8.44
N ILE A 123 41.65 5.14 -7.52
CA ILE A 123 41.03 4.47 -6.37
C ILE A 123 39.59 4.15 -6.76
N GLN A 124 39.26 2.86 -6.73
CA GLN A 124 37.94 2.33 -7.07
C GLN A 124 37.30 1.72 -5.84
N LEU A 125 36.07 2.15 -5.55
CA LEU A 125 35.25 1.55 -4.50
C LEU A 125 34.40 0.45 -5.13
N LEU A 126 34.50 -0.77 -4.58
CA LEU A 126 33.81 -1.97 -5.04
C LEU A 126 32.88 -2.53 -3.96
N GLY A 127 32.02 -3.46 -4.33
CA GLY A 127 31.13 -4.18 -3.42
C GLY A 127 29.65 -3.82 -3.51
N PRO A 128 28.80 -4.59 -2.80
CA PRO A 128 27.35 -4.55 -2.97
C PRO A 128 26.72 -3.23 -2.53
N HIS A 129 27.28 -2.55 -1.53
CA HIS A 129 26.77 -1.24 -1.08
C HIS A 129 27.03 -0.12 -2.08
N VAL A 130 28.16 -0.18 -2.80
CA VAL A 130 28.44 0.72 -3.92
C VAL A 130 27.44 0.46 -5.04
N LEU A 131 27.18 -0.82 -5.36
CA LEU A 131 26.18 -1.20 -6.37
C LEU A 131 24.81 -0.61 -6.04
N ARG A 132 24.34 -0.79 -4.79
CA ARG A 132 23.07 -0.22 -4.32
C ARG A 132 23.02 1.29 -4.47
N HIS A 133 24.08 1.99 -4.09
CA HIS A 133 24.15 3.44 -4.22
C HIS A 133 24.13 3.87 -5.69
N LEU A 134 24.81 3.15 -6.59
CA LEU A 134 24.80 3.43 -8.03
C LEU A 134 23.42 3.19 -8.67
N ILE A 135 22.66 2.21 -8.20
CA ILE A 135 21.29 1.95 -8.67
C ILE A 135 20.33 3.05 -8.22
N LEU A 136 20.45 3.51 -6.97
CA LEU A 136 19.55 4.52 -6.39
C LEU A 136 19.87 5.94 -6.88
N SER A 137 21.14 6.24 -7.15
CA SER A 137 21.58 7.51 -7.71
C SER A 137 21.14 7.59 -9.18
N ARG A 138 19.91 8.08 -9.40
CA ARG A 138 19.30 8.28 -10.73
C ARG A 138 20.30 8.97 -11.66
N SER A 139 20.33 8.53 -12.92
CA SER A 139 21.23 9.00 -13.99
C SER A 139 21.02 10.47 -14.38
N GLY A 140 21.17 11.40 -13.44
CA GLY A 140 21.38 12.82 -13.70
C GLY A 140 22.84 13.02 -14.08
N GLU A 141 23.06 13.45 -15.32
CA GLU A 141 24.27 14.13 -15.83
C GLU A 141 25.57 13.33 -16.04
N ASN A 142 25.76 12.10 -15.54
CA ASN A 142 27.03 11.34 -15.70
C ASN A 142 26.93 9.98 -16.44
N GLY A 143 25.88 9.79 -17.26
CA GLY A 143 25.43 8.48 -17.79
C GLY A 143 26.39 7.64 -18.64
N ARG A 144 27.57 8.13 -19.03
CA ARG A 144 28.55 7.32 -19.80
C ARG A 144 29.63 6.67 -18.94
N ARG A 145 30.02 7.26 -17.80
CA ARG A 145 31.11 6.73 -16.94
C ARG A 145 30.61 5.90 -15.76
N SER A 146 29.33 6.03 -15.41
CA SER A 146 28.66 5.11 -14.49
C SER A 146 28.68 3.66 -15.02
N SER A 147 28.69 3.46 -16.35
CA SER A 147 28.69 2.13 -16.96
C SER A 147 29.95 1.31 -16.66
N SER A 148 31.14 1.88 -16.81
CA SER A 148 32.40 1.15 -16.58
C SER A 148 32.63 0.81 -15.10
N LEU A 149 32.20 1.70 -14.19
CA LEU A 149 32.23 1.43 -12.77
C LEU A 149 31.21 0.35 -12.40
N LEU A 150 29.99 0.43 -12.95
CA LEU A 150 28.93 -0.53 -12.70
C LEU A 150 29.33 -1.94 -13.16
N THR A 151 29.89 -2.12 -14.36
CA THR A 151 30.36 -3.44 -14.82
C THR A 151 31.42 -4.04 -13.89
N ARG A 152 32.34 -3.22 -13.39
CA ARG A 152 33.37 -3.67 -12.44
C ARG A 152 32.80 -4.03 -11.07
N VAL A 153 31.92 -3.18 -10.54
CA VAL A 153 31.25 -3.41 -9.26
C VAL A 153 30.42 -4.69 -9.35
N ILE A 154 29.69 -4.90 -10.45
CA ILE A 154 28.94 -6.14 -10.69
C ILE A 154 29.88 -7.35 -10.68
N GLY A 155 31.02 -7.28 -11.38
CA GLY A 155 32.02 -8.35 -11.38
C GLY A 155 32.64 -8.65 -10.01
N SER A 156 32.61 -7.69 -9.08
CA SER A 156 33.12 -7.87 -7.72
C SER A 156 32.10 -8.48 -6.74
N CYS A 157 30.82 -8.55 -7.10
CA CYS A 157 29.75 -9.01 -6.22
C CYS A 157 29.47 -10.50 -6.39
N SER A 158 29.00 -11.14 -5.33
CA SER A 158 28.53 -12.53 -5.40
C SER A 158 27.16 -12.64 -6.09
N ARG A 159 26.81 -13.83 -6.60
CA ARG A 159 25.50 -14.06 -7.23
C ARG A 159 24.33 -13.73 -6.31
N ALA A 160 24.46 -14.00 -5.00
CA ALA A 160 23.44 -13.70 -4.01
C ALA A 160 23.27 -12.18 -3.84
N GLU A 161 24.37 -11.44 -3.75
CA GLU A 161 24.36 -9.96 -3.65
C GLU A 161 23.76 -9.30 -4.89
N LEU A 162 24.07 -9.82 -6.09
CA LEU A 162 23.47 -9.35 -7.34
C LEU A 162 21.96 -9.59 -7.38
N SER A 163 21.51 -10.75 -6.91
CA SER A 163 20.09 -11.11 -6.85
C SER A 163 19.34 -10.27 -5.80
N GLU A 164 20.00 -9.91 -4.70
CA GLU A 164 19.44 -8.97 -3.74
C GLU A 164 19.35 -7.54 -4.32
N ALA A 165 20.39 -7.10 -5.03
CA ALA A 165 20.40 -5.81 -5.74
C ALA A 165 19.35 -5.75 -6.86
N LEU A 166 18.95 -6.89 -7.43
CA LEU A 166 17.92 -6.98 -8.47
C LEU A 166 16.57 -6.43 -7.99
N HIS A 167 16.22 -6.61 -6.71
CA HIS A 167 14.99 -6.06 -6.13
C HIS A 167 14.98 -4.53 -6.14
N LEU A 168 16.13 -3.92 -5.83
CA LEU A 168 16.31 -2.47 -5.85
C LEU A 168 16.32 -1.95 -7.28
N ALA A 169 16.98 -2.67 -8.19
CA ALA A 169 16.97 -2.36 -9.62
C ALA A 169 15.55 -2.42 -10.21
N ALA A 170 14.76 -3.42 -9.82
CA ALA A 170 13.37 -3.60 -10.22
C ALA A 170 12.47 -2.44 -9.74
N ALA A 171 12.66 -1.98 -8.50
CA ALA A 171 11.97 -0.80 -7.99
C ALA A 171 12.40 0.49 -8.72
N ALA A 172 13.70 0.65 -9.00
CA ALA A 172 14.25 1.83 -9.64
C ALA A 172 14.01 1.88 -11.17
N GLY A 173 13.85 0.73 -11.82
CA GLY A 173 13.71 0.61 -13.27
C GLY A 173 14.99 0.72 -14.07
N ALA A 174 16.15 0.49 -13.45
CA ALA A 174 17.44 0.70 -14.09
C ALA A 174 18.38 -0.47 -13.86
N ASN A 175 19.25 -0.74 -14.85
CA ASN A 175 20.33 -1.72 -14.77
C ASN A 175 19.90 -3.18 -14.57
N LEU A 176 18.62 -3.54 -14.77
CA LEU A 176 18.15 -4.93 -14.65
C LEU A 176 18.87 -5.87 -15.63
N SER A 177 18.99 -5.49 -16.91
CA SER A 177 19.64 -6.31 -17.93
C SER A 177 21.09 -6.64 -17.57
N ALA A 178 21.84 -5.65 -17.11
CA ALA A 178 23.24 -5.82 -16.70
C ALA A 178 23.39 -6.78 -15.51
N LEU A 179 22.47 -6.75 -14.54
CA LEU A 179 22.49 -7.65 -13.39
C LEU A 179 22.12 -9.08 -13.80
N ILE A 180 21.13 -9.25 -14.66
CA ILE A 180 20.68 -10.56 -15.16
C ILE A 180 21.77 -11.21 -16.02
N GLU A 181 22.41 -10.45 -16.92
CA GLU A 181 23.54 -10.90 -17.73
C GLU A 181 24.74 -11.34 -16.86
N ALA A 182 24.92 -10.70 -15.69
CA ALA A 182 25.94 -11.08 -14.71
C ALA A 182 25.56 -12.30 -13.85
N GLY A 183 24.40 -12.91 -14.09
CA GLY A 183 23.96 -14.13 -13.43
C GLY A 183 23.06 -13.92 -12.21
N ALA A 184 22.52 -12.71 -11.99
CA ALA A 184 21.47 -12.51 -10.98
C ALA A 184 20.28 -13.44 -11.26
N ASP A 185 19.76 -14.08 -10.22
CA ASP A 185 18.59 -14.96 -10.33
C ASP A 185 17.29 -14.12 -10.26
N PRO A 186 16.47 -14.11 -11.33
CA PRO A 186 15.23 -13.34 -11.36
C PRO A 186 14.16 -13.85 -10.38
N ASP A 187 14.23 -15.13 -10.00
CA ASP A 187 13.28 -15.77 -9.08
C ASP A 187 13.76 -15.76 -7.62
N TYR A 188 14.90 -15.10 -7.34
CA TYR A 188 15.37 -14.93 -5.98
C TYR A 188 14.37 -14.12 -5.15
N CYS A 189 13.99 -14.64 -3.99
CA CYS A 189 13.10 -13.98 -3.06
C CYS A 189 13.90 -13.27 -1.96
N SER A 190 13.52 -12.01 -1.67
CA SER A 190 14.00 -11.26 -0.51
C SER A 190 13.60 -11.94 0.81
N THR A 191 14.11 -11.43 1.94
CA THR A 191 13.75 -11.87 3.29
C THR A 191 12.24 -11.82 3.56
N ASP A 192 11.54 -10.91 2.88
CA ASP A 192 10.08 -10.76 2.99
C ASP A 192 9.29 -11.75 2.11
N GLY A 193 9.98 -12.67 1.42
CA GLY A 193 9.38 -13.62 0.48
C GLY A 193 8.93 -13.01 -0.84
N LYS A 194 9.29 -11.75 -1.11
CA LYS A 194 8.98 -11.03 -2.34
C LYS A 194 10.05 -11.26 -3.40
N SER A 195 9.65 -11.60 -4.60
CA SER A 195 10.49 -11.67 -5.80
C SER A 195 10.78 -10.28 -6.37
N ALA A 196 11.79 -10.13 -7.23
CA ALA A 196 12.06 -8.87 -7.92
C ALA A 196 10.88 -8.40 -8.80
N ILE A 197 10.15 -9.33 -9.44
CA ILE A 197 8.98 -9.01 -10.27
C ILE A 197 7.81 -8.51 -9.42
N SER A 198 7.61 -9.05 -8.21
CA SER A 198 6.60 -8.57 -7.26
C SER A 198 6.86 -7.13 -6.82
N VAL A 199 8.13 -6.76 -6.59
CA VAL A 199 8.53 -5.39 -6.28
C VAL A 199 8.28 -4.46 -7.47
N ALA A 200 8.71 -4.83 -8.68
CA ALA A 200 8.43 -4.04 -9.89
C ALA A 200 6.93 -3.83 -10.11
N ALA A 201 6.11 -4.87 -9.91
CA ALA A 201 4.67 -4.81 -10.07
C ALA A 201 4.01 -3.88 -9.04
N SER A 202 4.46 -3.93 -7.77
CA SER A 202 3.94 -3.05 -6.71
C SER A 202 4.25 -1.57 -6.95
N VAL A 203 5.39 -1.26 -7.57
CA VAL A 203 5.79 0.11 -7.93
C VAL A 203 5.11 0.57 -9.24
N GLY A 204 4.68 -0.36 -10.09
CA GLY A 204 4.07 -0.06 -11.39
C GLY A 204 5.08 0.06 -12.53
N ASN A 205 6.26 -0.56 -12.41
CA ASN A 205 7.31 -0.45 -13.42
C ASN A 205 7.17 -1.51 -14.52
N ILE A 206 6.50 -1.13 -15.59
CA ILE A 206 6.17 -2.02 -16.73
C ILE A 206 7.44 -2.55 -17.42
N ASP A 207 8.45 -1.71 -17.62
CA ASP A 207 9.66 -2.10 -18.34
C ASP A 207 10.52 -3.07 -17.52
N ALA A 208 10.58 -2.86 -16.19
CA ALA A 208 11.19 -3.82 -15.29
C ALA A 208 10.46 -5.18 -15.31
N VAL A 209 9.12 -5.18 -15.31
CA VAL A 209 8.33 -6.42 -15.41
C VAL A 209 8.58 -7.14 -16.74
N LYS A 210 8.60 -6.42 -17.88
CA LYS A 210 8.90 -6.99 -19.20
C LYS A 210 10.28 -7.64 -19.24
N THR A 211 11.29 -6.94 -18.73
CA THR A 211 12.67 -7.44 -18.74
C THR A 211 12.82 -8.69 -17.87
N LEU A 212 12.19 -8.73 -16.68
CA LEU A 212 12.18 -9.91 -15.82
C LEU A 212 11.44 -11.11 -16.44
N ILE A 213 10.30 -10.89 -17.09
CA ILE A 213 9.59 -11.97 -17.81
C ILE A 213 10.45 -12.49 -18.97
N SER A 214 11.09 -11.61 -19.73
CA SER A 214 12.00 -12.03 -20.81
C SER A 214 13.23 -12.79 -20.31
N ALA A 215 13.64 -12.53 -19.06
CA ALA A 215 14.72 -13.26 -18.39
C ALA A 215 14.29 -14.61 -17.82
N GLY A 216 13.00 -14.97 -17.94
CA GLY A 216 12.49 -16.27 -17.50
C GLY A 216 11.92 -16.29 -16.08
N ALA A 217 11.59 -15.15 -15.48
CA ALA A 217 10.94 -15.11 -14.16
C ALA A 217 9.65 -15.94 -14.17
N THR A 218 9.52 -16.83 -13.20
CA THR A 218 8.38 -17.75 -13.07
C THR A 218 7.24 -17.17 -12.25
N ASP A 219 7.56 -16.30 -11.30
CA ASP A 219 6.57 -15.66 -10.43
C ASP A 219 5.65 -14.71 -11.21
N ARG A 220 4.37 -14.70 -10.83
CA ARG A 220 3.31 -13.88 -11.44
C ARG A 220 2.53 -13.16 -10.33
N PRO A 221 2.98 -11.95 -9.94
CA PRO A 221 2.46 -11.23 -8.77
C PRO A 221 1.13 -10.51 -9.08
N PHE A 222 0.08 -11.28 -9.38
CA PHE A 222 -1.26 -10.74 -9.69
C PHE A 222 -1.88 -10.01 -8.48
N HIS A 223 -1.57 -10.43 -7.26
CA HIS A 223 -2.04 -9.76 -6.04
C HIS A 223 -1.48 -8.34 -5.92
N GLU A 224 -0.17 -8.16 -6.14
CA GLU A 224 0.49 -6.85 -6.09
C GLU A 224 0.00 -5.94 -7.23
N ALA A 225 -0.09 -6.46 -8.46
CA ALA A 225 -0.60 -5.71 -9.60
C ALA A 225 -2.06 -5.27 -9.39
N ALA A 226 -2.91 -6.16 -8.85
CA ALA A 226 -4.29 -5.84 -8.51
C ALA A 226 -4.40 -4.84 -7.37
N SER A 227 -3.57 -4.97 -6.33
CA SER A 227 -3.53 -4.01 -5.22
C SER A 227 -3.12 -2.61 -5.70
N ALA A 228 -2.23 -2.51 -6.69
CA ALA A 228 -1.74 -1.25 -7.26
C ALA A 228 -2.68 -0.65 -8.33
N ASN A 229 -3.83 -1.28 -8.62
CA ASN A 229 -4.76 -0.90 -9.69
C ASN A 229 -4.10 -0.78 -11.08
N ARG A 230 -3.10 -1.64 -11.37
CA ARG A 230 -2.37 -1.63 -12.64
C ARG A 230 -2.90 -2.69 -13.60
N THR A 231 -4.01 -2.38 -14.27
CA THR A 231 -4.65 -3.27 -15.26
C THR A 231 -3.72 -3.60 -16.43
N ASP A 232 -2.89 -2.64 -16.84
CA ASP A 232 -1.82 -2.80 -17.83
C ASP A 232 -0.82 -3.89 -17.44
N LEU A 233 -0.41 -3.94 -16.17
CA LEU A 233 0.45 -4.99 -15.65
C LEU A 233 -0.26 -6.33 -15.55
N ILE A 234 -1.54 -6.34 -15.17
CA ILE A 234 -2.36 -7.57 -15.11
C ILE A 234 -2.47 -8.19 -16.51
N GLU A 235 -2.77 -7.39 -17.53
CA GLU A 235 -2.81 -7.86 -18.93
C GLU A 235 -1.46 -8.39 -19.40
N LEU A 236 -0.38 -7.71 -19.04
CA LEU A 236 0.98 -8.13 -19.38
C LEU A 236 1.35 -9.46 -18.70
N LEU A 237 1.02 -9.62 -17.42
CA LEU A 237 1.28 -10.83 -16.64
C LEU A 237 0.38 -12.00 -17.06
N ALA A 238 -0.87 -11.73 -17.47
CA ALA A 238 -1.75 -12.73 -18.07
C ALA A 238 -1.29 -13.13 -19.48
N GLY A 239 -0.50 -12.28 -20.14
CA GLY A 239 -0.01 -12.48 -21.50
C GLY A 239 -1.07 -12.17 -22.56
N SER A 240 -0.62 -11.86 -23.78
CA SER A 240 -1.50 -11.61 -24.93
C SER A 240 -2.25 -12.88 -25.36
N GLY A 241 -3.36 -13.18 -24.69
CA GLY A 241 -4.30 -14.24 -25.05
C GLY A 241 -4.14 -15.58 -24.32
N SER A 242 -3.46 -15.66 -23.18
CA SER A 242 -3.50 -16.90 -22.38
C SER A 242 -4.77 -16.96 -21.54
N GLY A 243 -5.53 -18.05 -21.69
CA GLY A 243 -6.72 -18.38 -20.88
C GLY A 243 -6.39 -18.77 -19.42
N CYS A 244 -5.39 -18.13 -18.82
CA CYS A 244 -5.06 -18.34 -17.42
C CYS A 244 -6.08 -17.63 -16.53
N TYR A 245 -6.81 -18.40 -15.72
CA TYR A 245 -7.75 -17.93 -14.70
C TYR A 245 -7.00 -17.32 -13.51
N TRP A 246 -6.27 -16.24 -13.75
CA TRP A 246 -5.41 -15.61 -12.75
C TRP A 246 -6.21 -15.07 -11.55
N GLY A 247 -7.51 -14.78 -11.73
CA GLY A 247 -8.42 -14.41 -10.65
C GLY A 247 -8.62 -15.51 -9.59
N LYS A 248 -8.27 -16.77 -9.90
CA LYS A 248 -8.33 -17.91 -8.95
C LYS A 248 -7.02 -18.18 -8.23
N ILE A 249 -5.93 -17.51 -8.60
CA ILE A 249 -4.62 -17.73 -7.97
C ILE A 249 -4.71 -17.30 -6.51
N SER A 250 -4.44 -18.22 -5.59
CA SER A 250 -4.52 -17.95 -4.16
C SER A 250 -3.13 -17.91 -3.53
N ASP A 251 -2.90 -16.94 -2.65
CA ASP A 251 -1.71 -16.93 -1.80
C ASP A 251 -1.77 -18.05 -0.73
N PRO A 252 -0.73 -18.25 0.10
CA PRO A 252 -0.75 -19.27 1.17
C PRO A 252 -1.86 -19.08 2.21
N ARG A 253 -2.51 -17.91 2.24
CA ARG A 253 -3.67 -17.62 3.10
C ARG A 253 -4.99 -17.85 2.38
N GLY A 254 -4.99 -18.33 1.14
CA GLY A 254 -6.21 -18.53 0.35
C GLY A 254 -6.78 -17.24 -0.26
N ARG A 255 -6.04 -16.12 -0.22
CA ARG A 255 -6.51 -14.85 -0.76
C ARG A 255 -6.25 -14.77 -2.26
N THR A 256 -7.21 -14.27 -3.01
CA THR A 256 -7.12 -14.06 -4.47
C THR A 256 -6.79 -12.60 -4.82
N PRO A 257 -6.47 -12.28 -6.08
CA PRO A 257 -6.33 -10.89 -6.53
C PRO A 257 -7.55 -10.02 -6.24
N VAL A 258 -8.75 -10.61 -6.24
CA VAL A 258 -10.00 -9.93 -5.85
C VAL A 258 -9.92 -9.41 -4.40
N HIS A 259 -9.36 -10.18 -3.47
CA HIS A 259 -9.15 -9.72 -2.09
C HIS A 259 -8.16 -8.56 -2.02
N ALA A 260 -7.08 -8.62 -2.80
CA ALA A 260 -6.06 -7.58 -2.83
C ALA A 260 -6.63 -6.27 -3.39
N ALA A 261 -7.33 -6.33 -4.53
CA ALA A 261 -7.99 -5.17 -5.14
C ALA A 261 -9.09 -4.59 -4.23
N ALA A 262 -9.89 -5.44 -3.58
CA ALA A 262 -10.90 -5.01 -2.63
C ALA A 262 -10.30 -4.27 -1.44
N LYS A 263 -9.18 -4.78 -0.90
CA LYS A 263 -8.48 -4.16 0.24
C LYS A 263 -7.90 -2.79 -0.07
N SER A 264 -7.41 -2.56 -1.28
CA SER A 264 -6.82 -1.27 -1.71
C SER A 264 -7.82 -0.33 -2.38
N GLY A 265 -9.03 -0.81 -2.69
CA GLY A 265 -10.04 -0.03 -3.41
C GLY A 265 -9.73 0.14 -4.89
N ALA A 266 -8.93 -0.76 -5.46
CA ALA A 266 -8.54 -0.75 -6.87
C ALA A 266 -9.70 -1.20 -7.77
N ILE A 267 -10.55 -0.25 -8.17
CA ILE A 267 -11.82 -0.54 -8.88
C ILE A 267 -11.60 -1.18 -10.25
N ASP A 268 -10.65 -0.69 -11.04
CA ASP A 268 -10.42 -1.18 -12.40
C ASP A 268 -9.87 -2.61 -12.37
N ALA A 269 -8.89 -2.87 -11.49
CA ALA A 269 -8.37 -4.20 -11.26
C ALA A 269 -9.43 -5.15 -10.67
N LEU A 270 -10.32 -4.65 -9.80
CA LEU A 270 -11.43 -5.43 -9.25
C LEU A 270 -12.41 -5.85 -10.35
N LEU A 271 -12.85 -4.91 -11.20
CA LEU A 271 -13.74 -5.21 -12.33
C LEU A 271 -13.08 -6.17 -13.32
N MET A 272 -11.80 -5.98 -13.62
CA MET A 272 -11.05 -6.88 -14.48
C MET A 272 -10.94 -8.28 -13.86
N SER A 273 -10.72 -8.39 -12.55
CA SER A 273 -10.64 -9.67 -11.82
C SER A 273 -11.98 -10.42 -11.75
N LEU A 274 -13.10 -9.70 -11.74
CA LEU A 274 -14.46 -10.26 -11.71
C LEU A 274 -15.01 -10.53 -13.12
N SER A 275 -14.30 -10.09 -14.16
CA SER A 275 -14.68 -10.39 -15.55
C SER A 275 -14.60 -11.89 -15.84
N SER A 276 -15.36 -12.35 -16.83
CA SER A 276 -15.37 -13.75 -17.27
C SER A 276 -13.99 -14.25 -17.72
N ALA A 277 -13.11 -13.35 -18.15
CA ALA A 277 -11.73 -13.66 -18.55
C ALA A 277 -10.84 -14.04 -17.35
N ALA A 278 -11.05 -13.43 -16.18
CA ALA A 278 -10.25 -13.67 -14.99
C ALA A 278 -10.84 -14.76 -14.08
N ALA A 279 -12.16 -14.97 -14.14
CA ALA A 279 -12.91 -15.96 -13.35
C ALA A 279 -12.68 -15.85 -11.82
N GLY A 280 -12.47 -14.62 -11.33
CA GLY A 280 -12.39 -14.35 -9.90
C GLY A 280 -13.74 -14.48 -9.21
N ASP A 281 -13.71 -15.01 -8.00
CA ASP A 281 -14.90 -15.22 -7.17
C ASP A 281 -15.00 -14.09 -6.12
N PRO A 282 -16.07 -13.25 -6.14
CA PRO A 282 -16.30 -12.19 -5.17
C PRO A 282 -16.66 -12.69 -3.77
N ASP A 283 -17.05 -13.96 -3.62
CA ASP A 283 -17.56 -14.56 -2.39
C ASP A 283 -16.56 -15.53 -1.74
N LEU A 284 -15.46 -15.84 -2.42
CA LEU A 284 -14.45 -16.77 -1.92
C LEU A 284 -13.85 -16.26 -0.60
N ALA A 285 -13.86 -17.09 0.43
CA ALA A 285 -13.28 -16.76 1.72
C ALA A 285 -11.86 -17.32 1.88
N ASP A 286 -10.99 -16.54 2.51
CA ASP A 286 -9.62 -16.95 2.84
C ASP A 286 -9.57 -17.96 4.02
N ILE A 287 -8.38 -18.39 4.44
CA ILE A 287 -8.24 -19.36 5.55
C ILE A 287 -8.85 -18.86 6.86
N GLN A 288 -8.93 -17.55 7.07
CA GLN A 288 -9.52 -16.88 8.24
C GLN A 288 -11.01 -16.59 8.04
N GLY A 289 -11.61 -16.98 6.91
CA GLY A 289 -13.00 -16.70 6.57
C GLY A 289 -13.23 -15.26 6.10
N TRP A 290 -12.19 -14.52 5.73
CA TRP A 290 -12.35 -13.18 5.15
C TRP A 290 -12.75 -13.31 3.69
N THR A 291 -13.86 -12.68 3.32
CA THR A 291 -14.26 -12.48 1.93
C THR A 291 -13.68 -11.17 1.38
N PRO A 292 -13.67 -10.96 0.06
CA PRO A 292 -13.31 -9.67 -0.54
C PRO A 292 -14.09 -8.49 0.07
N LEU A 293 -15.36 -8.68 0.44
CA LEU A 293 -16.14 -7.62 1.09
C LEU A 293 -15.60 -7.27 2.48
N HIS A 294 -15.15 -8.26 3.28
CA HIS A 294 -14.48 -7.97 4.55
C HIS A 294 -13.18 -7.16 4.32
N CYS A 295 -12.45 -7.44 3.24
CA CYS A 295 -11.26 -6.68 2.86
C CYS A 295 -11.59 -5.24 2.44
N ALA A 296 -12.61 -5.03 1.61
CA ALA A 296 -13.10 -3.70 1.25
C ALA A 296 -13.61 -2.93 2.46
N ALA A 297 -14.30 -3.62 3.38
CA ALA A 297 -14.77 -3.05 4.63
C ALA A 297 -13.64 -2.62 5.55
N ALA A 298 -12.56 -3.40 5.65
CA ALA A 298 -11.37 -3.02 6.40
C ALA A 298 -10.62 -1.83 5.78
N GLY A 299 -10.59 -1.73 4.45
CA GLY A 299 -9.97 -0.63 3.70
C GLY A 299 -10.80 0.65 3.64
N GLY A 300 -12.10 0.57 3.95
CA GLY A 300 -13.01 1.72 3.89
C GLY A 300 -13.46 2.08 2.47
N HIS A 301 -13.36 1.14 1.52
CA HIS A 301 -13.56 1.42 0.10
C HIS A 301 -15.01 1.19 -0.33
N LEU A 302 -15.82 2.26 -0.29
CA LEU A 302 -17.24 2.25 -0.63
C LEU A 302 -17.52 1.69 -2.04
N GLN A 303 -16.84 2.20 -3.06
CA GLN A 303 -17.07 1.79 -4.44
C GLN A 303 -16.71 0.31 -4.66
N ALA A 304 -15.62 -0.17 -4.06
CA ALA A 304 -15.22 -1.58 -4.14
C ALA A 304 -16.28 -2.48 -3.49
N ALA A 305 -16.77 -2.09 -2.30
CA ALA A 305 -17.86 -2.80 -1.63
C ALA A 305 -19.14 -2.83 -2.47
N GLU A 306 -19.52 -1.74 -3.14
CA GLU A 306 -20.69 -1.73 -4.03
C GLU A 306 -20.52 -2.66 -5.24
N VAL A 307 -19.33 -2.68 -5.86
CA VAL A 307 -19.04 -3.58 -6.99
C VAL A 307 -19.10 -5.05 -6.55
N ILE A 308 -18.54 -5.38 -5.39
CA ILE A 308 -18.58 -6.74 -4.85
C ILE A 308 -20.02 -7.18 -4.56
N ILE A 309 -20.82 -6.34 -3.90
CA ILE A 309 -22.24 -6.65 -3.60
C ILE A 309 -23.07 -6.83 -4.88
N ARG A 310 -22.78 -6.08 -5.96
CA ARG A 310 -23.48 -6.23 -7.24
C ARG A 310 -23.08 -7.48 -8.02
N SER A 311 -21.90 -8.03 -7.74
CA SER A 311 -21.33 -9.17 -8.48
C SER A 311 -21.40 -10.49 -7.71
N SER A 312 -21.70 -10.46 -6.41
CA SER A 312 -21.86 -11.63 -5.55
C SER A 312 -23.12 -12.42 -5.87
N ALA A 313 -23.05 -13.76 -5.75
CA ALA A 313 -24.20 -14.65 -5.93
C ALA A 313 -25.05 -14.78 -4.66
N PHE A 314 -24.44 -14.53 -3.50
CA PHE A 314 -25.08 -14.56 -2.18
C PHE A 314 -25.06 -13.16 -1.56
N ASP A 315 -25.77 -12.93 -0.45
CA ASP A 315 -25.64 -11.68 0.30
C ASP A 315 -24.31 -11.66 1.07
N PRO A 316 -23.28 -10.94 0.59
CA PRO A 316 -21.95 -10.98 1.16
C PRO A 316 -21.88 -10.22 2.50
N ARG A 317 -22.92 -9.44 2.84
CA ARG A 317 -23.01 -8.67 4.10
C ARG A 317 -23.16 -9.56 5.32
N ARG A 318 -23.72 -10.76 5.12
CA ARG A 318 -23.94 -11.75 6.18
C ARG A 318 -22.79 -12.74 6.33
N ALA A 319 -21.77 -12.63 5.48
CA ALA A 319 -20.59 -13.47 5.57
C ALA A 319 -19.90 -13.28 6.92
N LEU A 320 -19.40 -14.38 7.49
CA LEU A 320 -18.78 -14.39 8.81
C LEU A 320 -17.34 -14.89 8.73
N THR A 321 -16.43 -14.13 9.34
CA THR A 321 -15.06 -14.60 9.58
C THR A 321 -15.03 -15.80 10.53
N LYS A 322 -13.97 -16.61 10.44
CA LYS A 322 -13.74 -17.71 11.38
C LYS A 322 -13.27 -17.15 12.72
N GLY A 323 -14.08 -17.37 13.76
CA GLY A 323 -13.69 -17.06 15.14
C GLY A 323 -12.58 -18.00 15.62
N GLY A 324 -11.41 -17.46 15.95
CA GLY A 324 -10.35 -18.18 16.65
C GLY A 324 -10.62 -18.27 18.15
N ARG A 325 -9.78 -18.98 18.92
CA ARG A 325 -9.88 -19.13 20.40
C ARG A 325 -10.13 -17.77 21.07
N GLY A 326 -11.38 -17.49 21.45
CA GLY A 326 -11.80 -16.27 22.16
C GLY A 326 -12.15 -15.04 21.30
N ARG A 327 -12.21 -15.14 19.96
CA ARG A 327 -12.70 -14.04 19.10
C ARG A 327 -14.05 -14.37 18.49
N SER A 328 -15.02 -13.48 18.65
CA SER A 328 -16.33 -13.57 18.01
C SER A 328 -16.17 -13.56 16.48
N ARG A 329 -17.06 -14.28 15.78
CA ARG A 329 -17.20 -14.17 14.33
C ARG A 329 -17.67 -12.76 14.00
N ARG A 330 -17.12 -12.18 12.93
CA ARG A 330 -17.35 -10.78 12.57
C ARG A 330 -17.89 -10.70 11.16
N THR A 331 -18.89 -9.84 10.98
CA THR A 331 -19.43 -9.43 9.69
C THR A 331 -18.57 -8.33 9.06
N PRO A 332 -18.72 -8.02 7.76
CA PRO A 332 -18.08 -6.86 7.15
C PRO A 332 -18.46 -5.54 7.85
N LEU A 333 -19.70 -5.42 8.34
CA LEU A 333 -20.14 -4.26 9.11
C LEU A 333 -19.35 -4.13 10.42
N ASP A 334 -19.17 -5.22 11.17
CA ASP A 334 -18.38 -5.21 12.41
C ASP A 334 -16.91 -4.80 12.19
N ILE A 335 -16.38 -5.09 11.01
CA ILE A 335 -15.03 -4.67 10.61
C ILE A 335 -15.02 -3.18 10.25
N ALA A 336 -15.98 -2.72 9.46
CA ALA A 336 -16.12 -1.31 9.12
C ALA A 336 -16.33 -0.44 10.39
N THR A 337 -17.10 -0.92 11.36
CA THR A 337 -17.37 -0.21 12.63
C THR A 337 -16.13 -0.12 13.50
N GLU A 338 -15.38 -1.22 13.66
CA GLU A 338 -14.10 -1.20 14.40
C GLU A 338 -13.08 -0.26 13.75
N LYS A 339 -13.06 -0.18 12.41
CA LYS A 339 -12.14 0.70 11.68
C LYS A 339 -12.64 2.14 11.53
N GLY A 340 -13.88 2.43 11.92
CA GLY A 340 -14.47 3.77 11.86
C GLY A 340 -14.89 4.22 10.45
N HIS A 341 -15.12 3.29 9.53
CA HIS A 341 -15.44 3.60 8.14
C HIS A 341 -16.95 3.85 7.94
N PHE A 342 -17.42 5.00 8.42
CA PHE A 342 -18.85 5.37 8.47
C PHE A 342 -19.56 5.36 7.11
N LEU A 343 -18.86 5.67 6.01
CA LEU A 343 -19.44 5.67 4.66
C LEU A 343 -19.95 4.29 4.23
N LEU A 344 -19.41 3.23 4.83
CA LEU A 344 -19.82 1.86 4.57
C LEU A 344 -21.00 1.41 5.41
N TYR A 345 -21.39 2.13 6.48
CA TYR A 345 -22.44 1.66 7.38
C TYR A 345 -23.78 1.55 6.66
N ASP A 346 -24.15 2.58 5.90
CA ASP A 346 -25.37 2.59 5.10
C ASP A 346 -25.37 1.47 4.04
N LEU A 347 -24.19 1.11 3.51
CA LEU A 347 -24.04 0.04 2.51
C LEU A 347 -23.99 -1.35 3.14
N LEU A 348 -23.39 -1.54 4.30
CA LEU A 348 -23.14 -2.87 4.89
C LEU A 348 -24.21 -3.27 5.90
N ARG A 349 -25.01 -2.32 6.39
CA ARG A 349 -26.17 -2.63 7.22
C ARG A 349 -27.14 -3.50 6.41
N PRO A 350 -27.60 -4.65 6.96
CA PRO A 350 -28.80 -5.31 6.46
C PRO A 350 -29.91 -4.25 6.29
N GLY A 351 -30.67 -4.29 5.18
CA GLY A 351 -31.76 -3.30 4.96
C GLY A 351 -31.32 -1.87 4.64
N GLY A 352 -30.02 -1.54 4.71
CA GLY A 352 -29.49 -0.20 4.43
C GLY A 352 -29.73 0.30 3.00
N HIS A 353 -29.96 -0.62 2.05
CA HIS A 353 -30.40 -0.29 0.69
C HIS A 353 -31.78 0.38 0.67
N VAL A 354 -32.72 -0.09 1.51
CA VAL A 354 -34.08 0.43 1.65
C VAL A 354 -34.05 1.82 2.33
N ILE A 355 -33.19 1.99 3.34
CA ILE A 355 -33.02 3.28 4.03
C ILE A 355 -32.29 4.31 3.14
N LYS A 356 -31.23 3.93 2.40
CA LYS A 356 -30.53 4.81 1.44
C LYS A 356 -31.44 5.18 0.25
N ALA A 357 -32.25 4.23 -0.23
CA ALA A 357 -33.33 4.47 -1.19
C ALA A 357 -34.34 5.51 -0.67
N ALA A 358 -34.83 5.33 0.55
CA ALA A 358 -35.71 6.28 1.23
C ALA A 358 -35.05 7.66 1.45
N ARG A 359 -33.71 7.76 1.41
CA ARG A 359 -32.93 9.03 1.46
C ARG A 359 -32.58 9.63 0.09
N SER A 360 -32.60 8.90 -1.04
CA SER A 360 -32.21 9.41 -2.37
C SER A 360 -33.38 9.96 -3.20
N ALA A 361 -33.30 11.17 -3.74
CA ALA A 361 -34.44 11.91 -4.35
C ALA A 361 -34.98 11.35 -5.69
N ARG A 362 -34.44 10.25 -6.21
CA ARG A 362 -34.90 9.63 -7.46
C ARG A 362 -35.94 8.54 -7.15
N GLY A 363 -37.21 8.86 -7.39
CA GLY A 363 -38.40 8.03 -7.13
C GLY A 363 -38.58 6.79 -8.03
N GLU A 364 -37.51 6.06 -8.34
CA GLU A 364 -37.64 4.74 -8.97
C GLU A 364 -37.13 3.67 -8.02
N LEU A 365 -38.06 3.13 -7.23
CA LEU A 365 -37.82 2.00 -6.33
C LEU A 365 -38.67 0.82 -6.82
N CYS A 366 -37.99 -0.26 -7.19
CA CYS A 366 -38.63 -1.51 -7.57
C CYS A 366 -38.52 -2.47 -6.37
N PHE A 367 -39.48 -2.42 -5.45
CA PHE A 367 -39.59 -3.36 -4.33
C PHE A 367 -40.12 -4.71 -4.85
N ARG A 368 -39.28 -5.45 -5.59
CA ARG A 368 -39.63 -6.80 -6.08
C ARG A 368 -39.29 -7.91 -5.10
N SER A 369 -38.72 -7.59 -3.94
CA SER A 369 -38.33 -8.57 -2.92
C SER A 369 -39.03 -8.24 -1.60
N MET A 370 -39.86 -9.16 -1.10
CA MET A 370 -40.47 -9.15 0.24
C MET A 370 -39.42 -9.40 1.34
N GLU A 371 -38.25 -8.77 1.27
CA GLU A 371 -37.17 -8.99 2.21
C GLU A 371 -36.99 -7.76 3.10
N SER A 372 -37.67 -7.84 4.25
CA SER A 372 -37.44 -7.08 5.49
C SER A 372 -37.57 -5.54 5.43
N THR A 373 -38.81 -5.06 5.39
CA THR A 373 -39.18 -3.63 5.53
C THR A 373 -39.03 -3.06 6.95
N GLU A 374 -38.78 -3.90 7.95
CA GLU A 374 -38.86 -3.57 9.38
C GLU A 374 -37.52 -3.29 10.08
N GLU A 375 -36.43 -3.19 9.32
CA GLU A 375 -35.10 -3.06 9.91
C GLU A 375 -34.85 -1.64 10.43
N ARG A 376 -34.31 -1.55 11.66
CA ARG A 376 -34.17 -0.31 12.43
C ARG A 376 -32.74 0.25 12.36
N ASP A 377 -32.62 1.58 12.38
CA ASP A 377 -31.33 2.28 12.49
C ASP A 377 -30.83 2.44 13.93
N GLN A 378 -29.76 3.20 14.15
CA GLN A 378 -29.16 3.43 15.49
C GLN A 378 -30.08 4.21 16.45
N ASN A 379 -31.14 4.81 15.92
CA ASN A 379 -32.15 5.54 16.66
C ASN A 379 -33.49 4.78 16.63
N GLY A 380 -33.50 3.52 16.18
CA GLY A 380 -34.72 2.72 16.04
C GLY A 380 -35.52 2.99 14.77
N TRP A 381 -35.06 3.84 13.84
CA TRP A 381 -35.84 4.25 12.67
C TRP A 381 -35.88 3.17 11.60
N THR A 382 -37.09 2.86 11.14
CA THR A 382 -37.30 2.04 9.94
C THR A 382 -37.22 2.86 8.66
N ALA A 383 -37.18 2.20 7.50
CA ALA A 383 -37.27 2.89 6.20
C ALA A 383 -38.52 3.77 6.08
N LEU A 384 -39.62 3.38 6.73
CA LEU A 384 -40.86 4.14 6.77
C LEU A 384 -40.72 5.43 7.59
N HIS A 385 -40.02 5.41 8.72
CA HIS A 385 -39.69 6.62 9.50
C HIS A 385 -38.90 7.64 8.67
N VAL A 386 -37.90 7.17 7.91
CA VAL A 386 -37.07 8.03 7.08
C VAL A 386 -37.85 8.61 5.89
N ALA A 387 -38.65 7.79 5.22
CA ALA A 387 -39.48 8.24 4.11
C ALA A 387 -40.53 9.27 4.57
N ALA A 388 -41.10 9.06 5.78
CA ALA A 388 -42.06 9.95 6.40
C ALA A 388 -41.43 11.28 6.83
N PHE A 389 -40.27 11.25 7.49
CA PHE A 389 -39.52 12.44 7.88
C PHE A 389 -39.00 13.26 6.68
N LYS A 390 -38.78 12.63 5.52
CA LYS A 390 -38.34 13.30 4.28
C LYS A 390 -39.48 13.70 3.34
N GLY A 391 -40.74 13.39 3.69
CA GLY A 391 -41.91 13.82 2.92
C GLY A 391 -42.11 13.08 1.60
N ARG A 392 -41.64 11.84 1.49
CA ARG A 392 -41.62 11.11 0.21
C ARG A 392 -42.82 10.19 0.07
N LEU A 393 -43.92 10.75 -0.42
CA LEU A 393 -45.19 10.05 -0.55
C LEU A 393 -45.12 8.75 -1.36
N GLU A 394 -44.40 8.75 -2.49
CA GLU A 394 -44.26 7.56 -3.35
C GLU A 394 -43.48 6.43 -2.65
N ALA A 395 -42.40 6.77 -1.94
CA ALA A 395 -41.63 5.80 -1.16
C ALA A 395 -42.46 5.23 0.00
N VAL A 396 -43.26 6.08 0.67
CA VAL A 396 -44.17 5.64 1.75
C VAL A 396 -45.22 4.66 1.21
N ARG A 397 -45.85 4.96 0.07
CA ARG A 397 -46.82 4.05 -0.58
C ARG A 397 -46.22 2.70 -0.88
N GLN A 398 -45.06 2.69 -1.53
CA GLN A 398 -44.41 1.45 -1.94
C GLN A 398 -43.88 0.63 -0.76
N LEU A 399 -43.41 1.27 0.31
CA LEU A 399 -42.99 0.58 1.54
C LEU A 399 -44.18 -0.11 2.21
N VAL A 400 -45.32 0.58 2.32
CA VAL A 400 -46.55 0.03 2.92
C VAL A 400 -47.18 -1.05 2.03
N GLU A 401 -47.17 -0.89 0.72
CA GLU A 401 -47.56 -1.95 -0.24
C GLU A 401 -46.61 -3.17 -0.16
N GLY A 402 -45.34 -2.94 0.18
CA GLY A 402 -44.33 -3.97 0.45
C GLY A 402 -44.46 -4.65 1.81
N GLY A 403 -45.46 -4.29 2.63
CA GLY A 403 -45.73 -4.90 3.93
C GLY A 403 -45.13 -4.17 5.14
N ALA A 404 -44.67 -2.93 4.98
CA ALA A 404 -44.10 -2.15 6.08
C ALA A 404 -45.11 -1.89 7.22
N GLU A 405 -44.71 -2.11 8.48
CA GLU A 405 -45.55 -1.84 9.64
C GLU A 405 -45.66 -0.32 9.90
N VAL A 406 -46.88 0.20 9.78
CA VAL A 406 -47.17 1.65 9.89
C VAL A 406 -47.09 2.17 11.32
N GLU A 407 -47.27 1.29 12.31
CA GLU A 407 -47.32 1.63 13.74
C GLU A 407 -46.00 1.30 14.47
N VAL A 408 -44.92 1.03 13.73
CA VAL A 408 -43.62 0.75 14.32
C VAL A 408 -43.10 1.99 15.05
N VAL A 409 -42.62 1.82 16.28
CA VAL A 409 -42.03 2.92 17.06
C VAL A 409 -40.51 2.84 17.04
N ASP A 410 -39.86 4.00 16.96
CA ASP A 410 -38.43 4.14 17.12
C ASP A 410 -37.98 4.10 18.60
N ASP A 411 -36.68 4.31 18.85
CA ASP A 411 -36.11 4.23 20.20
C ASP A 411 -36.55 5.41 21.11
N ASP A 412 -37.01 6.52 20.50
CA ASP A 412 -37.58 7.69 21.17
C ASP A 412 -39.12 7.60 21.31
N GLY A 413 -39.74 6.51 20.82
CA GLY A 413 -41.18 6.25 20.88
C GLY A 413 -42.01 6.96 19.79
N TYR A 414 -41.37 7.48 18.75
CA TYR A 414 -42.01 8.11 17.60
C TYR A 414 -42.48 7.07 16.60
N THR A 415 -43.67 7.29 16.04
CA THR A 415 -44.14 6.54 14.87
C THR A 415 -43.79 7.29 13.57
N PRO A 416 -43.78 6.62 12.40
CA PRO A 416 -43.57 7.29 11.12
C PRO A 416 -44.53 8.47 10.89
N LEU A 417 -45.79 8.34 11.34
CA LEU A 417 -46.77 9.42 11.30
C LEU A 417 -46.31 10.63 12.13
N ARG A 418 -45.82 10.40 13.36
CA ARG A 418 -45.31 11.45 14.24
C ARG A 418 -44.11 12.17 13.60
N CYS A 419 -43.20 11.42 12.96
CA CYS A 419 -42.07 11.98 12.22
C CYS A 419 -42.50 12.83 11.00
N ALA A 420 -43.52 12.41 10.25
CA ALA A 420 -44.07 13.21 9.13
C ALA A 420 -44.70 14.52 9.61
N VAL A 421 -45.40 14.48 10.75
CA VAL A 421 -46.04 15.66 11.35
C VAL A 421 -45.00 16.64 11.88
N GLU A 422 -43.97 16.16 12.59
CA GLU A 422 -42.89 17.02 13.08
C GLU A 422 -42.07 17.64 11.95
N ALA A 423 -41.88 16.92 10.84
CA ALA A 423 -41.21 17.43 9.65
C ALA A 423 -42.10 18.34 8.77
N GLY A 424 -43.39 18.52 9.11
CA GLY A 424 -44.32 19.39 8.36
C GLY A 424 -44.85 18.80 7.04
N HIS A 425 -44.72 17.48 6.83
CA HIS A 425 -45.12 16.82 5.59
C HIS A 425 -46.58 16.36 5.62
N ALA A 426 -47.51 17.31 5.44
CA ALA A 426 -48.96 17.11 5.54
C ALA A 426 -49.50 16.00 4.63
N GLU A 427 -49.04 15.91 3.38
CA GLU A 427 -49.51 14.90 2.42
C GLU A 427 -49.21 13.47 2.87
N VAL A 428 -48.02 13.26 3.44
CA VAL A 428 -47.61 11.95 3.97
C VAL A 428 -48.37 11.62 5.25
N ALA A 429 -48.56 12.60 6.13
CA ALA A 429 -49.30 12.43 7.37
C ALA A 429 -50.78 12.07 7.11
N ILE A 430 -51.43 12.74 6.16
CA ILE A 430 -52.81 12.45 5.76
C ILE A 430 -52.91 11.05 5.18
N TRP A 431 -51.96 10.65 4.33
CA TRP A 431 -51.96 9.33 3.72
C TRP A 431 -51.77 8.21 4.76
N LEU A 432 -50.81 8.33 5.68
CA LEU A 432 -50.57 7.37 6.75
C LEU A 432 -51.75 7.27 7.72
N ASN A 433 -52.37 8.41 8.06
CA ASN A 433 -53.56 8.46 8.93
C ASN A 433 -54.77 7.79 8.27
N GLY A 434 -55.00 8.04 6.97
CA GLY A 434 -56.08 7.40 6.21
C GLY A 434 -55.87 5.89 6.05
N TYR A 435 -54.62 5.43 5.93
CA TYR A 435 -54.29 4.01 5.84
C TYR A 435 -54.53 3.27 7.18
N GLY A 436 -54.22 3.90 8.31
CA GLY A 436 -54.51 3.35 9.65
C GLY A 436 -56.01 3.15 9.91
N ASP A 437 -56.86 4.11 9.50
CA ASP A 437 -58.31 4.06 9.68
C ASP A 437 -58.98 2.98 8.78
N LEU A 438 -58.49 2.79 7.56
CA LEU A 438 -58.91 1.70 6.66
C LEU A 438 -58.58 0.31 7.23
N ARG A 439 -57.39 0.14 7.84
CA ARG A 439 -56.97 -1.11 8.48
C ARG A 439 -57.79 -1.41 9.74
N GLY A 440 -58.13 -0.38 10.52
CA GLY A 440 -59.02 -0.49 11.69
C GLY A 440 -60.43 -0.96 11.30
N ARG A 441 -61.00 -0.39 10.23
CA ARG A 441 -62.29 -0.82 9.67
C ARG A 441 -62.26 -2.24 9.09
N MET A 442 -61.16 -2.65 8.46
CA MET A 442 -61.00 -4.04 7.98
C MET A 442 -60.88 -5.06 9.14
N LYS A 443 -60.24 -4.70 10.26
CA LYS A 443 -60.22 -5.56 11.46
C LYS A 443 -61.58 -5.69 12.14
N GLY A 444 -62.38 -4.62 12.15
CA GLY A 444 -63.75 -4.63 12.65
C GLY A 444 -64.72 -5.48 11.81
N LEU A 445 -64.46 -5.64 10.51
CA LEU A 445 -65.24 -6.50 9.61
C LEU A 445 -64.87 -8.00 9.70
N LEU A 446 -63.76 -8.36 10.34
CA LEU A 446 -63.33 -9.76 10.52
C LEU A 446 -63.66 -10.35 11.90
N HIS A 447 -64.19 -9.55 12.83
CA HIS A 447 -64.64 -10.02 14.17
C HIS A 447 -66.16 -9.88 14.35
N GLY A 448 -66.92 -10.02 13.27
CA GLY A 448 -68.37 -10.24 13.35
C GLY A 448 -68.66 -11.67 13.77
N ASP A 449 -69.41 -11.79 14.87
CA ASP A 449 -70.18 -12.94 15.32
C ASP A 449 -69.43 -14.08 16.06
N GLU A 450 -69.23 -13.90 17.37
CA GLU A 450 -69.46 -14.99 18.34
C GLU A 450 -70.22 -14.43 19.56
N ASP A 451 -71.55 -14.49 19.47
CA ASP A 451 -72.43 -14.56 20.64
C ASP A 451 -72.05 -15.79 21.47
N ASN A 452 -71.83 -15.61 22.78
CA ASN A 452 -72.39 -16.47 23.83
C ASN A 452 -71.99 -15.99 25.23
N GLY A 453 -73.01 -15.57 26.00
CA GLY A 453 -73.37 -16.22 27.26
C GLY A 453 -72.39 -16.17 28.45
N ASP A 454 -72.84 -15.42 29.46
CA ASP A 454 -72.82 -15.77 30.88
C ASP A 454 -71.61 -15.41 31.76
N GLY A 455 -71.88 -14.56 32.76
CA GLY A 455 -71.56 -14.89 34.16
C GLY A 455 -70.40 -14.19 34.86
N GLU A 456 -70.75 -13.11 35.58
CA GLU A 456 -70.24 -12.70 36.90
C GLU A 456 -68.80 -12.14 37.10
N ASP A 457 -68.80 -10.86 37.52
CA ASP A 457 -68.03 -10.24 38.60
C ASP A 457 -66.49 -10.37 38.66
N GLY A 458 -65.82 -9.28 38.25
CA GLY A 458 -64.40 -9.07 38.49
C GLY A 458 -63.92 -7.67 38.11
N CYS A 459 -64.14 -6.70 39.00
CA CYS A 459 -63.56 -5.35 38.96
C CYS A 459 -62.01 -5.41 38.94
N GLY A 460 -61.37 -4.72 37.98
CA GLY A 460 -60.00 -4.23 38.13
C GLY A 460 -59.15 -4.20 36.86
N SER A 461 -58.90 -2.98 36.36
CA SER A 461 -57.89 -2.61 35.35
C SER A 461 -58.33 -2.63 33.87
N CYS A 462 -59.08 -1.60 33.49
CA CYS A 462 -59.07 -1.09 32.13
C CYS A 462 -57.63 -0.69 31.72
N GLY A 463 -57.04 -1.44 30.78
CA GLY A 463 -55.89 -0.95 30.01
C GLY A 463 -56.31 0.21 29.12
N PRO A 464 -55.41 1.17 28.81
CA PRO A 464 -55.79 2.36 28.05
C PRO A 464 -56.20 2.00 26.62
N ALA A 465 -57.30 2.59 26.16
CA ALA A 465 -57.78 2.52 24.78
C ALA A 465 -56.69 2.91 23.75
N PRO A 466 -56.78 2.42 22.50
CA PRO A 466 -55.80 2.74 21.46
C PRO A 466 -55.71 4.26 21.21
N ARG A 467 -54.48 4.79 21.23
CA ARG A 467 -54.08 6.21 21.16
C ARG A 467 -54.38 6.95 19.84
N TRP A 468 -55.27 6.44 18.98
CA TRP A 468 -55.58 7.11 17.70
C TRP A 468 -56.30 8.46 17.90
N GLU A 469 -57.09 8.59 18.97
CA GLU A 469 -57.78 9.85 19.33
C GLU A 469 -56.80 10.99 19.68
N THR A 470 -55.64 10.68 20.27
CA THR A 470 -54.60 11.67 20.56
C THR A 470 -53.80 12.12 19.33
N CYS A 471 -53.75 11.32 18.27
CA CYS A 471 -53.08 11.68 17.01
C CYS A 471 -54.00 12.47 16.07
N ALA A 472 -55.30 12.15 16.04
CA ALA A 472 -56.30 12.89 15.26
C ALA A 472 -56.44 14.36 15.69
N ALA A 473 -56.15 14.67 16.96
CA ALA A 473 -56.18 16.04 17.48
C ALA A 473 -54.99 16.92 17.02
N VAL A 474 -53.90 16.33 16.51
CA VAL A 474 -52.68 17.08 16.13
C VAL A 474 -52.72 17.55 14.66
N VAL A 475 -53.42 16.82 13.78
CA VAL A 475 -53.51 17.14 12.35
C VAL A 475 -54.16 18.51 12.08
N PRO A 476 -55.26 18.92 12.76
CA PRO A 476 -55.83 20.26 12.59
C PRO A 476 -54.89 21.37 13.09
N THR A 477 -54.18 21.14 14.20
CA THR A 477 -53.27 22.14 14.77
C THR A 477 -51.99 22.37 13.96
N ALA A 478 -51.55 21.37 13.18
CA ALA A 478 -50.42 21.52 12.26
C ALA A 478 -50.82 22.27 10.97
N LEU A 479 -52.05 22.09 10.49
CA LEU A 479 -52.58 22.83 9.35
C LEU A 479 -52.74 24.33 9.64
N CYS A 480 -53.09 24.72 10.88
CA CYS A 480 -53.22 26.12 11.27
C CYS A 480 -51.89 26.88 11.40
N ARG A 481 -50.73 26.19 11.53
CA ARG A 481 -49.42 26.86 11.57
C ARG A 481 -48.89 27.22 10.17
N ASN A 482 -49.33 26.52 9.14
CA ASN A 482 -48.87 26.75 7.77
C ASN A 482 -49.48 27.99 7.10
N GLU A 483 -50.53 28.60 7.65
CA GLU A 483 -51.09 29.84 7.12
C GLU A 483 -50.32 31.10 7.59
N ASP A 484 -49.63 31.03 8.73
CA ASP A 484 -48.90 32.17 9.30
C ASP A 484 -47.43 32.26 8.82
N ASP A 485 -46.81 31.14 8.44
CA ASP A 485 -45.39 31.12 8.00
C ASP A 485 -45.18 31.39 6.50
N ASN A 486 -46.26 31.49 5.71
CA ASN A 486 -46.17 31.65 4.24
C ASN A 486 -46.10 33.13 3.77
N VAL A 487 -45.85 34.08 4.67
CA VAL A 487 -45.68 35.51 4.34
C VAL A 487 -44.21 35.98 4.45
N SER A 488 -43.24 35.09 4.72
CA SER A 488 -41.85 35.52 5.01
C SER A 488 -40.72 34.81 4.24
N MET A 489 -40.99 34.10 3.13
CA MET A 489 -39.92 33.52 2.28
C MET A 489 -40.22 33.59 0.77
N GLU A 490 -40.57 34.78 0.26
CA GLU A 490 -40.20 35.16 -1.11
C GLU A 490 -39.15 36.29 -1.04
N ALA A 491 -37.86 35.89 -1.02
CA ALA A 491 -36.69 36.67 -1.46
C ALA A 491 -35.45 35.77 -1.54
#